data_AF-A0A841IV62-F1
#
_entry.id   AF-A0A841IV62-F1
#
_cell.length_a   1.000
_cell.length_b   1.000
_cell.length_c   1.000
_cell.angle_alpha   90.00
_cell.angle_beta   90.00
_cell.angle_gamma   90.00
#
_symmetry.space_group_name_H-M   'P 1'
#
loop_
_entity.id
_entity.type
_entity.pdbx_description
1 polymer ?
#
loop_
_entity_poly.entity_id
_entity_poly.type
_entity_poly.pdbx_seq_one_letter_code
_entity_poly.pdbx_strand_id
1 'polypeptide(L)'
;MKGTTSEGTQVILTRAEVDKQRELAPENALVVVHSIGLDRSVSPPTASGGVLHCTSPWEIEEEDLTVVSYIYRSGVEQASE
;
A
#
# COMPACT_ATOMS: atom_id res chain seq x y z
N MET A 1 -3.84 6.57 -0.85
CA MET A 1 -2.99 6.02 -1.93
C MET A 1 -1.68 5.58 -1.29
N LYS A 2 -1.23 4.34 -1.53
CA LYS A 2 0.07 3.86 -1.07
C LYS A 2 0.91 3.49 -2.30
N GLY A 3 2.15 3.97 -2.35
CA GLY A 3 3.09 3.63 -3.41
C GLY A 3 4.08 2.60 -2.90
N THR A 4 4.21 1.47 -3.59
CA THR A 4 5.19 0.43 -3.27
C THR A 4 5.99 0.10 -4.53
N THR A 5 7.31 0.00 -4.40
CA THR A 5 8.17 -0.53 -5.46
C THR A 5 8.21 -2.05 -5.32
N SER A 6 7.18 -2.73 -5.80
CA SER A 6 7.09 -4.19 -5.85
C SER A 6 6.43 -4.62 -7.17
N GLU A 7 6.37 -5.92 -7.43
CA GLU A 7 5.68 -6.46 -8.61
C GLU A 7 4.15 -6.26 -8.58
N GLY A 8 3.60 -5.66 -7.52
CA GLY A 8 2.16 -5.46 -7.35
C GLY A 8 1.41 -6.71 -6.88
N THR A 9 2.12 -7.79 -6.58
CA THR A 9 1.56 -9.06 -6.07
C THR A 9 1.13 -9.00 -4.61
N GLN A 10 1.59 -7.99 -3.87
CA GLN A 10 1.29 -7.79 -2.45
C GLN A 10 1.18 -6.29 -2.15
N VAL A 11 0.31 -5.94 -1.20
CA VAL A 11 0.16 -4.58 -0.65
C VAL A 11 0.49 -4.58 0.84
N ILE A 12 1.21 -3.58 1.30
CA ILE A 12 1.51 -3.43 2.73
C ILE A 12 0.41 -2.57 3.36
N LEU A 13 -0.29 -3.12 4.34
CA LEU A 13 -1.36 -2.43 5.05
C LEU A 13 -1.00 -2.31 6.53
N THR A 14 -1.38 -1.19 7.13
CA THR A 14 -1.39 -1.02 8.58
C THR A 14 -2.64 -1.69 9.15
N ARG A 15 -2.62 -2.01 10.45
CA ARG A 15 -3.79 -2.55 11.14
C ARG A 15 -5.02 -1.66 11.00
N ALA A 16 -4.84 -0.34 11.16
CA ALA A 16 -5.94 0.62 11.02
C ALA A 16 -6.54 0.65 9.61
N GLU A 17 -5.72 0.49 8.56
CA GLU A 17 -6.24 0.39 7.19
C GLU A 17 -7.04 -0.91 6.98
N VAL A 18 -6.55 -2.05 7.50
CA VAL A 18 -7.29 -3.34 7.47
C VAL A 18 -8.64 -3.22 8.17
N ASP A 19 -8.62 -2.75 9.43
CA ASP A 19 -9.82 -2.61 10.24
C ASP A 19 -10.83 -1.69 9.54
N LYS A 20 -10.36 -0.57 8.98
CA LYS A 20 -11.23 0.37 8.28
C LYS A 20 -11.88 -0.23 7.04
N GLN A 21 -11.16 -1.04 6.28
CA GLN A 21 -11.69 -1.66 5.07
C GLN A 21 -12.69 -2.77 5.38
N ARG A 22 -12.48 -3.52 6.48
CA ARG A 22 -13.46 -4.50 6.98
C ARG A 22 -14.77 -3.85 7.41
N GLU A 23 -14.72 -2.68 8.06
CA GLU A 23 -15.94 -1.91 8.40
C GLU A 23 -16.72 -1.43 7.18
N LEU A 24 -16.02 -1.13 6.08
CA LEU A 24 -16.62 -0.59 4.87
C LEU A 24 -17.14 -1.69 3.94
N ALA A 25 -16.77 -2.95 4.13
CA ALA A 25 -17.27 -4.04 3.32
C ALA A 25 -18.80 -4.18 3.49
N PRO A 26 -19.56 -4.43 2.40
CA PRO A 26 -19.10 -4.68 1.03
C PRO A 26 -18.87 -3.41 0.17
N GLU A 27 -19.14 -2.22 0.69
CA GLU A 27 -18.99 -0.92 0.01
C GLU A 27 -17.53 -0.43 0.00
N ASN A 28 -16.61 -1.33 -0.36
CA ASN A 28 -15.18 -1.09 -0.43
C ASN A 28 -14.57 -1.67 -1.72
N ALA A 29 -13.33 -1.28 -2.00
CA ALA A 29 -12.59 -1.79 -3.14
C ALA A 29 -11.08 -1.73 -2.91
N LEU A 30 -10.37 -2.74 -3.42
CA LEU A 30 -8.93 -2.69 -3.61
C LEU A 30 -8.64 -2.40 -5.08
N VAL A 31 -7.86 -1.34 -5.33
CA VAL A 31 -7.39 -0.99 -6.67
C VAL A 31 -5.87 -1.02 -6.68
N VAL A 32 -5.30 -1.94 -7.46
CA VAL A 32 -3.86 -2.08 -7.68
C VAL A 32 -3.54 -1.72 -9.11
N VAL A 33 -2.64 -0.76 -9.30
CA VAL A 33 -2.06 -0.44 -10.61
C VAL A 33 -0.58 -0.79 -10.57
N HIS A 34 -0.15 -1.67 -11.46
CA HIS A 34 1.25 -2.10 -11.55
C HIS A 34 1.76 -2.07 -12.98
N SER A 35 3.05 -2.41 -13.18
CA SER A 35 3.71 -2.37 -14.49
C SER A 35 3.66 -0.99 -15.16
N ILE A 36 3.73 0.08 -14.36
CA ILE A 36 3.79 1.46 -14.85
C ILE A 36 5.20 1.75 -15.35
N GLY A 37 5.32 2.12 -16.62
CA GLY A 37 6.56 2.65 -17.19
C GLY A 37 6.71 4.12 -16.79
N LEU A 38 7.78 4.45 -16.07
CA LEU A 38 8.05 5.83 -15.63
C LEU A 38 9.32 6.37 -16.30
N ASP A 39 9.12 7.26 -17.27
CA ASP A 39 10.20 7.99 -17.93
C ASP A 39 10.56 9.24 -17.10
N ARG A 40 11.73 9.16 -16.47
CA ARG A 40 12.31 10.25 -15.67
C ARG A 40 13.33 11.09 -16.44
N SER A 41 13.57 10.79 -17.71
CA SER A 41 14.50 11.54 -18.56
C SER A 41 13.91 12.86 -19.07
N VAL A 42 12.58 12.99 -19.03
CA VAL A 42 11.82 14.18 -19.44
C VAL A 42 11.31 14.98 -18.23
N SER A 43 11.06 16.27 -18.44
CA SER A 43 10.50 17.18 -17.43
C SER A 43 9.23 17.85 -17.96
N PRO A 44 8.05 17.61 -17.35
CA PRO A 44 7.84 16.73 -16.19
C PRO A 44 8.02 15.24 -16.53
N PRO A 45 8.34 14.38 -15.55
CA PRO A 45 8.39 12.94 -15.76
C PRO A 45 7.05 12.43 -16.27
N THR A 46 7.08 11.46 -17.18
CA THR A 46 5.86 10.91 -17.80
C THR A 46 5.67 9.45 -17.39
N ALA A 47 4.41 9.08 -17.12
CA ALA A 47 4.01 7.72 -16.83
C ALA A 47 3.23 7.17 -18.02
N SER A 48 3.48 5.91 -18.39
CA SER A 48 2.80 5.22 -19.49
C SER A 48 2.55 3.76 -19.16
N GLY A 49 1.61 3.15 -19.89
CA GLY A 49 1.19 1.77 -19.66
C GLY A 49 0.43 1.60 -18.35
N GLY A 50 0.76 0.52 -17.62
CA GLY A 50 0.07 0.14 -16.39
C GLY A 50 -1.04 -0.90 -16.63
N VAL A 51 -1.19 -1.82 -15.69
CA VAL A 51 -2.27 -2.80 -15.63
C VAL A 51 -3.10 -2.52 -14.37
N LEU A 52 -4.41 -2.46 -14.53
CA LEU A 52 -5.37 -2.19 -13.45
C LEU A 52 -6.00 -3.51 -12.97
N HIS A 53 -5.88 -3.79 -11.68
CA HIS A 53 -6.63 -4.82 -10.98
C HIS A 53 -7.55 -4.16 -9.96
N CYS A 54 -8.84 -4.46 -10.05
CA CYS A 54 -9.88 -3.93 -9.17
C CYS A 54 -10.66 -5.09 -8.57
N THR A 55 -10.74 -5.14 -7.25
CA THR A 55 -11.53 -6.12 -6.49
C THR A 55 -12.56 -5.38 -5.65
N SER A 56 -13.84 -5.65 -5.88
CA SER A 56 -14.97 -5.10 -5.12
C SER A 56 -16.14 -6.10 -5.13
N PRO A 57 -16.71 -6.48 -3.96
CA PRO A 57 -16.24 -6.10 -2.62
C PRO A 57 -14.83 -6.64 -2.37
N TRP A 58 -14.07 -5.95 -1.54
CA TRP A 58 -12.78 -6.43 -1.07
C TRP A 58 -12.92 -7.00 0.33
N GLU A 59 -13.04 -8.31 0.41
CA GLU A 59 -13.09 -9.05 1.66
C GLU A 59 -11.66 -9.36 2.13
N ILE A 60 -11.31 -8.92 3.34
CA ILE A 60 -9.98 -9.14 3.92
C ILE A 60 -10.11 -10.24 4.98
N GLU A 61 -9.74 -11.45 4.58
CA GLU A 61 -9.70 -12.59 5.49
C GLU A 61 -8.43 -12.57 6.34
N GLU A 62 -8.52 -13.06 7.58
CA GLU A 62 -7.37 -13.07 8.49
C GLU A 62 -6.25 -14.00 7.99
N GLU A 63 -6.60 -15.06 7.26
CA GLU A 63 -5.64 -16.00 6.66
C GLU A 63 -4.78 -15.40 5.54
N ASP A 64 -5.23 -14.30 4.91
CA ASP A 64 -4.49 -13.58 3.87
C ASP A 64 -3.50 -12.56 4.45
N LEU A 65 -3.55 -12.30 5.76
CA LEU A 65 -2.74 -11.28 6.41
C LEU A 65 -1.48 -11.86 7.04
N THR A 66 -0.32 -11.40 6.58
CA THR A 66 0.95 -11.58 7.28
C THR A 66 1.32 -10.30 8.01
N VAL A 67 1.60 -10.40 9.31
CA VAL A 67 2.08 -9.25 10.09
C VAL A 67 3.52 -8.92 9.68
N VAL A 68 3.72 -7.78 9.01
CA VAL A 68 5.02 -7.39 8.45
C VAL A 68 5.70 -6.20 9.13
N SER A 69 5.06 -5.53 10.11
CA SER A 69 5.67 -4.34 10.72
C SER A 69 5.37 -4.16 12.21
N TYR A 70 6.44 -3.92 12.96
CA TYR A 70 6.49 -3.23 14.25
C TYR A 70 7.79 -2.42 14.29
N ILE A 71 7.73 -1.15 14.70
CA ILE A 71 8.93 -0.44 15.15
C ILE A 71 8.62 0.32 16.44
N TYR A 72 9.36 -0.03 17.48
CA TYR A 72 9.28 0.54 18.82
C TYR A 72 10.69 0.94 19.27
N ARG A 73 10.89 2.21 19.63
CA ARG A 73 12.09 2.71 20.32
C ARG A 73 11.67 3.80 21.30
N SER A 74 11.90 3.57 22.59
CA SER A 74 11.22 4.30 23.66
C SER A 74 12.14 5.04 24.63
N GLY A 75 13.46 4.99 24.45
CA GLY A 75 14.36 5.70 25.34
C GLY A 75 14.84 6.99 24.69
N VAL A 76 14.59 8.14 25.33
CA VAL A 76 15.67 8.98 25.87
C VAL A 76 16.83 9.35 24.90
N GLU A 77 17.27 10.60 24.90
CA GLU A 77 17.08 11.59 23.81
C GLU A 77 18.43 11.81 23.08
N GLN A 78 18.41 12.29 21.82
CA GLN A 78 19.57 13.00 21.28
C GLN A 78 19.41 14.49 21.58
N ALA A 79 19.97 14.95 22.70
CA ALA A 79 20.41 16.32 22.85
C ALA A 79 21.90 16.38 22.49
N SER A 80 22.27 17.11 21.45
CA SER A 80 23.66 17.50 21.20
C SER A 80 23.68 18.79 20.37
N GLU A 81 24.04 19.88 21.06
CA GLU A 81 24.46 21.25 20.66
C GLU A 81 23.93 21.92 19.39
#